data_AF-A0A0N4XHH4-F1
#
_entry.id   AF-A0A0N4XHH4-F1
#
_cell.length_a   1.000
_cell.length_b   1.000
_cell.length_c   1.000
_cell.angle_alpha   90.00
_cell.angle_beta   90.00
_cell.angle_gamma   90.00
#
_symmetry.space_group_name_H-M   'P 1'
#
loop_
_entity.id
_entity.type
_entity.pdbx_description
1 polymer ?
#
loop_
_entity_poly.entity_id
_entity_poly.type
_entity_poly.pdbx_seq_one_letter_code
_entity_poly.pdbx_strand_id
1 'polypeptide(L)'
;MCVREFLPDDGYEIADHMIYPRDEEVAQQIYKNLTAAVEKFGYKVNVYLKEYMVLIFRTLEFAFQNLPSRYFFSNSTRVGRIVIDGEIGSAASLKKGCSSDLGHQKGAKTVIHASTHNSDPERQEMRGILVVGGPSIIRGKKVSKIPENIDLYALMCKLLQIPPSPSSSSLSVVREALSGALTGSHTRFLVIFLLIPSAFLAVVAISGRLRQTRFSLREWSQSDDSRGIHHSQESEV
;
A
#
# COMPACT_ATOMS: atom_id res chain seq x y z
N MET A 1 7.16 -31.35 -12.22
CA MET A 1 7.34 -31.92 -13.57
C MET A 1 8.63 -31.41 -14.18
N CYS A 2 9.30 -32.21 -15.01
CA CYS A 2 10.49 -31.78 -15.74
C CYS A 2 10.08 -31.30 -17.12
N VAL A 3 10.44 -30.06 -17.48
CA VAL A 3 10.20 -29.53 -18.83
C VAL A 3 11.49 -29.26 -19.59
N ARG A 4 12.66 -29.44 -18.93
CA ARG A 4 13.99 -29.22 -19.52
C ARG A 4 14.28 -30.15 -20.71
N GLU A 5 13.69 -31.34 -20.72
CA GLU A 5 13.87 -32.35 -21.78
C GLU A 5 13.24 -31.96 -23.13
N PHE A 6 12.34 -30.97 -23.13
CA PHE A 6 11.70 -30.46 -24.35
C PHE A 6 12.39 -29.19 -24.90
N LEU A 7 13.47 -28.74 -24.25
CA LEU A 7 14.26 -27.60 -24.68
C LEU A 7 15.42 -28.08 -25.57
N PRO A 8 15.88 -27.27 -26.54
CA PRO A 8 17.09 -27.57 -27.30
C PRO A 8 18.33 -27.64 -26.39
N ASP A 9 19.45 -28.07 -26.95
CA ASP A 9 20.70 -28.21 -26.19
C ASP A 9 21.35 -26.85 -25.88
N ASP A 10 21.24 -25.90 -26.80
CA ASP A 10 21.74 -24.54 -26.70
C ASP A 10 20.74 -23.50 -27.25
N GLY A 11 21.14 -22.24 -27.40
CA GLY A 11 20.27 -21.21 -27.99
C GLY A 11 19.57 -20.29 -27.00
N TYR A 12 19.72 -20.49 -25.70
CA TYR A 12 18.97 -19.74 -24.70
C TYR A 12 19.63 -19.76 -23.31
N GLU A 13 19.18 -18.86 -22.44
CA GLU A 13 19.48 -18.84 -21.02
C GLU A 13 18.22 -19.13 -20.19
N ILE A 14 18.40 -19.64 -18.97
CA ILE A 14 17.30 -20.00 -18.04
C ILE A 14 17.43 -19.15 -16.78
N ALA A 15 16.30 -18.62 -16.32
CA ALA A 15 16.06 -18.27 -14.92
C ALA A 15 14.96 -19.18 -14.33
N ASP A 16 14.60 -19.01 -13.05
CA ASP A 16 13.72 -19.94 -12.32
C ASP A 16 12.49 -20.44 -13.11
N HIS A 17 11.71 -19.51 -13.67
CA HIS A 17 10.48 -19.80 -14.43
C HIS A 17 10.44 -19.10 -15.79
N MET A 18 11.61 -18.67 -16.28
CA MET A 18 11.72 -17.85 -17.49
C MET A 18 12.83 -18.37 -18.38
N ILE A 19 12.62 -18.29 -19.68
CA ILE A 19 13.60 -18.65 -20.70
C ILE A 19 13.89 -17.40 -21.54
N TYR A 20 15.17 -17.20 -21.83
CA TYR A 20 15.74 -16.09 -22.61
C TYR A 20 16.42 -16.66 -23.86
N PRO A 21 15.67 -16.90 -24.95
CA PRO A 21 16.20 -17.31 -26.24
C PRO A 21 17.13 -16.24 -26.83
N ARG A 22 18.16 -16.65 -27.57
CA ARG A 22 19.07 -15.74 -28.30
C ARG A 22 18.37 -15.04 -29.46
N ASP A 23 17.39 -15.69 -30.07
CA ASP A 23 16.63 -15.18 -31.21
C ASP A 23 15.17 -15.67 -31.19
N GLU A 24 14.37 -15.12 -32.11
CA GLU A 24 12.93 -15.35 -32.19
C GLU A 24 12.57 -16.74 -32.75
N GLU A 25 13.43 -17.34 -33.58
CA GLU A 25 13.21 -18.68 -34.13
C GLU A 25 13.33 -19.72 -33.02
N VAL A 26 14.39 -19.62 -32.21
CA VAL A 26 14.57 -20.46 -31.01
C VAL A 26 13.42 -20.23 -30.02
N ALA A 27 12.95 -18.99 -29.85
CA ALA A 27 11.81 -18.71 -28.97
C ALA A 27 10.54 -19.44 -29.41
N GLN A 28 10.20 -19.40 -30.71
CA GLN A 28 9.03 -20.05 -31.26
C GLN A 28 9.15 -21.58 -31.20
N GLN A 29 10.33 -22.12 -31.49
CA GLN A 29 10.60 -23.54 -31.37
C GLN A 29 10.41 -24.03 -29.91
N ILE A 30 11.01 -23.33 -28.94
CA ILE A 30 10.87 -23.67 -27.53
C ILE A 30 9.41 -23.61 -27.09
N TYR A 31 8.70 -22.52 -27.42
CA TYR A 31 7.29 -22.38 -27.07
C TYR A 31 6.44 -23.53 -27.64
N LYS A 32 6.64 -23.87 -28.92
CA LYS A 32 5.92 -24.96 -29.58
C LYS A 32 6.17 -26.30 -28.91
N ASN A 33 7.44 -26.62 -28.63
CA ASN A 33 7.82 -27.86 -27.98
C ASN A 33 7.23 -27.97 -26.57
N LEU A 34 7.33 -26.90 -25.78
CA LEU A 34 6.80 -26.86 -24.41
C LEU A 34 5.28 -26.99 -24.39
N THR A 35 4.57 -26.24 -25.24
CA THR A 35 3.10 -26.28 -25.30
C THR A 35 2.61 -27.67 -25.73
N ALA A 36 3.25 -28.27 -26.74
CA ALA A 36 2.94 -29.64 -27.18
C ALA A 36 3.22 -30.67 -26.07
N ALA A 37 4.31 -30.51 -25.31
CA ALA A 37 4.60 -31.38 -24.17
C ALA A 37 3.57 -31.22 -23.06
N VAL A 38 3.18 -29.98 -22.75
CA VAL A 38 2.16 -29.70 -21.72
C VAL A 38 0.83 -30.38 -22.07
N GLU A 39 0.40 -30.29 -23.31
CA GLU A 39 -0.81 -30.94 -23.80
C GLU A 39 -0.67 -32.47 -23.78
N LYS A 40 0.42 -33.01 -24.36
CA LYS A 40 0.66 -34.45 -24.48
C LYS A 40 0.73 -35.16 -23.13
N PHE A 41 1.38 -34.56 -22.14
CA PHE A 41 1.59 -35.17 -20.82
C PHE A 41 0.60 -34.68 -19.75
N GLY A 42 -0.32 -33.78 -20.11
CA GLY A 42 -1.32 -33.24 -19.18
C GLY A 42 -0.72 -32.41 -18.04
N TYR A 43 0.39 -31.73 -18.30
CA TYR A 43 1.05 -30.88 -17.31
C TYR A 43 0.17 -29.69 -16.92
N LYS A 44 0.16 -29.38 -15.62
CA LYS A 44 -0.63 -28.28 -15.04
C LYS A 44 0.19 -27.00 -14.94
N VAL A 45 0.66 -26.53 -16.10
CA VAL A 45 1.44 -25.31 -16.25
C VAL A 45 0.97 -24.57 -17.49
N ASN A 46 0.98 -23.24 -17.41
CA ASN A 46 0.75 -22.36 -18.55
C ASN A 46 2.11 -21.94 -19.11
N VAL A 47 2.23 -21.93 -20.43
CA VAL A 47 3.42 -21.44 -21.12
C VAL A 47 3.02 -20.20 -21.89
N TYR A 48 3.63 -19.08 -21.55
CA TYR A 48 3.37 -17.80 -22.21
C TYR A 48 4.55 -17.40 -23.08
N LEU A 49 4.24 -16.90 -24.27
CA LEU A 49 5.20 -16.23 -25.15
C LEU A 49 4.95 -14.73 -25.06
N LYS A 50 5.84 -13.99 -24.39
CA LYS A 50 5.67 -12.56 -24.13
C LYS A 50 5.87 -11.73 -25.39
N GLU A 51 4.81 -11.37 -26.10
CA GLU A 51 4.93 -10.52 -27.28
C GLU A 51 5.73 -9.24 -26.98
N TYR A 52 6.71 -8.95 -27.84
CA TYR A 52 7.14 -7.59 -28.03
C TYR A 52 6.01 -6.87 -28.78
N MET A 53 5.74 -5.62 -28.40
CA MET A 53 4.82 -4.76 -29.14
C MET A 53 5.40 -4.49 -30.53
N VAL A 54 5.27 -5.46 -31.43
CA VAL A 54 5.60 -5.33 -32.84
C VAL A 54 4.26 -5.23 -33.55
N LEU A 55 4.02 -4.08 -34.17
CA LEU A 55 2.89 -3.76 -35.03
C LEU A 55 2.89 -4.67 -36.27
N ILE A 56 2.67 -5.97 -36.11
CA ILE A 56 2.64 -6.92 -37.22
C ILE A 56 1.24 -7.49 -37.33
N PHE A 57 0.58 -7.07 -38.41
CA PHE A 57 -0.48 -7.81 -39.08
C PHE A 57 -0.12 -9.30 -39.13
N ARG A 58 -0.68 -10.11 -38.22
CA ARG A 58 -0.47 -11.56 -38.27
C ARG A 58 -1.55 -12.22 -39.09
N THR A 59 -1.12 -12.79 -40.19
CA THR A 59 -1.78 -13.89 -40.89
C THR A 59 -1.94 -15.07 -39.92
N LEU A 60 -3.16 -15.58 -39.84
CA LEU A 60 -3.66 -16.62 -38.95
C LEU A 60 -3.00 -17.98 -39.21
N GLU A 61 -1.95 -18.35 -38.47
CA GLU A 61 -1.57 -19.77 -38.41
C GLU A 61 -1.00 -20.26 -37.06
N PHE A 62 -0.53 -19.36 -36.18
CA PHE A 62 -0.09 -19.74 -34.83
C PHE A 62 -0.57 -18.74 -33.77
N ALA A 63 -1.59 -19.13 -32.99
CA ALA A 63 -2.06 -18.38 -31.84
C ALA A 63 -1.10 -18.62 -30.66
N PHE A 64 -0.35 -17.60 -30.25
CA PHE A 64 0.49 -17.64 -29.06
C PHE A 64 -0.30 -17.11 -27.85
N GLN A 65 -0.06 -17.69 -26.67
CA GLN A 65 -0.67 -17.21 -25.45
C GLN A 65 0.20 -16.11 -24.82
N ASN A 66 -0.34 -14.90 -24.74
CA ASN A 66 0.31 -13.78 -24.07
C ASN A 66 0.16 -13.86 -22.55
N LEU A 67 1.17 -13.31 -21.86
CA LEU A 67 1.06 -13.04 -20.43
C LEU A 67 -0.15 -12.15 -20.14
N PRO A 68 -1.04 -12.53 -19.21
CA PRO A 68 -2.20 -11.72 -18.89
C PRO A 68 -1.82 -10.33 -18.39
N SER A 69 -2.46 -9.29 -18.91
CA SER A 69 -2.19 -7.90 -18.53
C SER A 69 -2.42 -7.63 -17.04
N ARG A 70 -3.38 -8.33 -16.41
CA ARG A 70 -3.66 -8.25 -14.96
C ARG A 70 -2.48 -8.62 -14.06
N TYR A 71 -1.47 -9.32 -14.57
CA TYR A 71 -0.26 -9.63 -13.78
C TYR A 71 0.66 -8.42 -13.61
N PHE A 72 0.50 -7.36 -14.41
CA PHE A 72 1.40 -6.20 -14.42
C PHE A 72 2.90 -6.56 -14.54
N PHE A 73 3.19 -7.72 -15.14
CA PHE A 73 4.52 -8.34 -15.13
C PHE A 73 5.26 -8.24 -16.47
N SER A 74 4.54 -8.14 -17.59
CA SER A 74 5.14 -8.25 -18.92
C SER A 74 6.02 -7.05 -19.32
N ASN A 75 5.78 -5.86 -18.75
CA ASN A 75 6.43 -4.61 -19.17
C ASN A 75 7.82 -4.38 -18.51
N SER A 76 8.73 -5.33 -18.67
CA SER A 76 10.13 -5.21 -18.20
C SER A 76 11.08 -5.99 -19.09
N THR A 77 12.23 -5.42 -19.43
CA THR A 77 13.27 -6.12 -20.20
C THR A 77 13.89 -7.31 -19.44
N ARG A 78 13.70 -7.35 -18.12
CA ARG A 78 14.17 -8.45 -17.26
C ARG A 78 13.28 -9.68 -17.30
N VAL A 79 12.05 -9.56 -17.80
CA VAL A 79 11.14 -10.70 -17.95
C VAL A 79 11.45 -11.40 -19.26
N GLY A 80 11.76 -12.69 -19.16
CA GLY A 80 12.13 -13.54 -20.29
C GLY A 80 11.08 -13.61 -21.38
N ARG A 81 11.51 -14.05 -22.56
CA ARG A 81 10.65 -14.16 -23.74
C ARG A 81 9.56 -15.21 -23.53
N ILE A 82 9.89 -16.27 -22.80
CA ILE A 82 8.96 -17.34 -22.44
C ILE A 82 8.86 -17.40 -20.92
N VAL A 83 7.64 -17.45 -20.41
CA VAL A 83 7.35 -17.54 -18.97
C VAL A 83 6.49 -18.77 -18.72
N ILE A 84 6.87 -19.55 -17.71
CA ILE A 84 6.15 -20.75 -17.30
C ILE A 84 5.48 -20.48 -15.96
N ASP A 85 4.15 -20.54 -15.92
CA ASP A 85 3.34 -20.29 -14.74
C ASP A 85 2.68 -21.59 -14.28
N GLY A 86 3.04 -22.08 -13.10
CA GLY A 86 2.47 -23.31 -12.55
C GLY A 86 1.08 -23.08 -12.00
N GLU A 87 0.13 -23.95 -12.38
CA GLU A 87 -1.16 -23.99 -11.68
C GLU A 87 -0.96 -24.39 -10.21
N ILE A 88 -1.98 -24.15 -9.38
CA ILE A 88 -1.94 -24.47 -7.95
C ILE A 88 -1.55 -25.94 -7.72
N GLY A 89 -0.57 -26.14 -6.84
CA GLY A 89 -0.03 -27.46 -6.50
C GLY A 89 0.96 -28.02 -7.54
N SER A 90 1.30 -27.25 -8.58
CA SER A 90 2.16 -27.69 -9.67
C SER A 90 3.40 -26.82 -9.82
N ALA A 91 4.50 -27.44 -10.25
CA ALA A 91 5.75 -26.74 -10.52
C ALA A 91 6.53 -27.36 -11.67
N ALA A 92 7.02 -26.51 -12.57
CA ALA A 92 7.92 -26.87 -13.64
C ALA A 92 9.38 -26.74 -13.18
N SER A 93 10.19 -27.75 -13.49
CA SER A 93 11.64 -27.68 -13.32
C SER A 93 12.33 -27.50 -14.67
N LEU A 94 13.18 -26.47 -14.73
CA LEU A 94 14.08 -26.20 -15.85
C LEU A 94 15.53 -26.65 -15.55
N LYS A 95 15.76 -27.31 -14.41
CA LYS A 95 17.10 -27.73 -13.98
C LYS A 95 17.63 -28.85 -14.87
N LYS A 96 18.92 -28.76 -15.22
CA LYS A 96 19.62 -29.84 -15.95
C LYS A 96 19.60 -31.12 -15.10
N GLY A 97 19.27 -32.24 -15.73
CA GLY A 97 19.18 -33.54 -15.05
C GLY A 97 17.87 -33.78 -14.30
N CYS A 98 16.87 -32.89 -14.40
CA CYS A 98 15.50 -33.34 -14.15
C CYS A 98 15.09 -34.34 -15.25
N SER A 99 14.25 -35.29 -14.91
CA SER A 99 13.63 -36.22 -15.86
C SER A 99 12.20 -36.46 -15.40
N SER A 100 11.29 -36.58 -16.36
CA SER A 100 9.87 -36.90 -16.13
C SER A 100 9.67 -38.24 -15.42
N ASP A 101 10.63 -39.18 -15.53
CA ASP A 101 10.59 -40.51 -14.90
C ASP A 101 11.01 -40.53 -13.43
N LEU A 102 11.63 -39.45 -12.93
CA LEU A 102 12.19 -39.40 -11.56
C LEU A 102 11.16 -39.14 -10.46
N GLY A 103 9.88 -38.97 -10.82
CA GLY A 103 8.78 -38.78 -9.86
C GLY A 103 8.56 -39.94 -8.87
N HIS A 104 9.18 -41.10 -9.11
CA HIS A 104 8.97 -42.32 -8.31
C HIS A 104 10.24 -43.05 -7.85
N GLN A 105 11.44 -42.55 -8.14
CA GLN A 105 12.66 -43.24 -7.71
C GLN A 105 13.10 -42.79 -6.31
N LYS A 106 12.90 -43.67 -5.31
CA LYS A 106 13.56 -43.58 -4.00
C LYS A 106 15.06 -43.41 -4.20
N GLY A 107 15.59 -42.21 -3.93
CA GLY A 107 17.02 -41.89 -4.06
C GLY A 107 17.37 -40.86 -5.12
N ALA A 108 16.43 -40.47 -5.99
CA ALA A 108 16.63 -39.34 -6.91
C ALA A 108 16.64 -38.01 -6.13
N LYS A 109 17.76 -37.29 -6.19
CA LYS A 109 18.00 -36.02 -5.47
C LYS A 109 17.25 -34.82 -6.06
N THR A 110 16.17 -35.05 -6.82
CA THR A 110 15.29 -33.98 -7.29
C THR A 110 14.32 -33.63 -6.17
N VAL A 111 14.68 -32.59 -5.41
CA VAL A 111 13.82 -32.02 -4.37
C VAL A 111 12.62 -31.37 -5.07
N ILE A 112 11.56 -32.14 -5.27
CA ILE A 112 10.25 -31.58 -5.53
C ILE A 112 9.75 -31.09 -4.18
N HIS A 113 9.62 -29.78 -4.02
CA HIS A 113 9.06 -29.23 -2.80
C HIS A 113 7.63 -29.73 -2.63
N ALA A 114 7.28 -30.16 -1.41
CA ALA A 114 5.91 -30.55 -1.08
C ALA A 114 4.90 -29.38 -1.18
N SER A 115 5.40 -28.15 -1.25
CA SER A 115 4.64 -26.92 -1.39
C SER A 115 5.38 -25.93 -2.29
N THR A 116 4.65 -25.20 -3.12
CA THR A 116 5.18 -24.12 -3.96
C THR A 116 4.35 -22.85 -3.82
N HIS A 117 4.89 -21.75 -4.29
CA HIS A 117 4.23 -20.44 -4.40
C HIS A 117 4.51 -19.86 -5.80
N ASN A 118 4.13 -18.61 -6.05
CA ASN A 118 4.28 -17.90 -7.34
C ASN A 118 3.29 -18.29 -8.46
N SER A 119 2.24 -19.05 -8.14
CA SER A 119 1.10 -19.22 -9.05
C SER A 119 0.26 -17.93 -9.13
N ASP A 120 -0.79 -17.94 -9.96
CA ASP A 120 -1.74 -16.84 -10.13
C ASP A 120 -2.16 -16.18 -8.79
N PRO A 121 -1.88 -14.88 -8.58
CA PRO A 121 -2.17 -14.18 -7.31
C PRO A 121 -3.67 -14.07 -6.97
N GLU A 122 -4.57 -14.27 -7.94
CA GLU A 122 -6.02 -14.27 -7.67
C GLU A 122 -6.49 -15.51 -6.89
N ARG A 123 -5.68 -16.57 -6.90
CA ARG A 123 -5.97 -17.82 -6.20
C ARG A 123 -5.91 -17.61 -4.70
N GLN A 124 -6.87 -18.19 -3.99
CA GLN A 124 -7.01 -17.99 -2.55
C GLN A 124 -5.77 -18.47 -1.77
N GLU A 125 -5.10 -19.51 -2.25
CA GLU A 125 -3.89 -20.09 -1.69
C GLU A 125 -2.67 -19.16 -1.77
N MET A 126 -2.68 -18.22 -2.72
CA MET A 126 -1.59 -17.23 -2.91
C MET A 126 -1.83 -15.94 -2.12
N ARG A 127 -2.98 -15.81 -1.44
CA ARG A 127 -3.33 -14.59 -0.70
C ARG A 127 -2.54 -14.48 0.59
N GLY A 128 -1.95 -13.31 0.80
CA GLY A 128 -1.34 -12.93 2.08
C GLY A 128 -2.37 -12.53 3.14
N ILE A 129 -1.89 -12.29 4.35
CA ILE A 129 -2.69 -11.79 5.47
C ILE A 129 -2.23 -10.36 5.79
N LEU A 130 -3.18 -9.43 5.90
CA LEU A 130 -2.94 -8.07 6.37
C LEU A 130 -3.66 -7.83 7.69
N VAL A 131 -2.89 -7.57 8.75
CA VAL A 131 -3.41 -7.15 10.06
C VAL A 131 -2.71 -5.85 10.44
N VAL A 132 -3.50 -4.81 10.71
CA VAL A 132 -3.01 -3.49 11.11
C VAL A 132 -3.64 -3.07 12.43
N GLY A 133 -2.87 -2.39 13.28
CA GLY A 133 -3.33 -1.90 14.56
C GLY A 133 -2.57 -0.65 14.97
N GLY A 134 -3.25 0.29 15.62
CA GLY A 134 -2.66 1.55 16.05
C GLY A 134 -3.71 2.62 16.32
N PRO A 135 -3.30 3.81 16.80
CA PRO A 135 -4.22 4.90 17.15
C PRO A 135 -5.01 5.44 15.93
N SER A 136 -4.43 5.34 14.74
CA SER A 136 -5.04 5.77 13.48
C SER A 136 -5.87 4.68 12.80
N ILE A 137 -6.04 3.51 13.43
CA ILE A 137 -6.75 2.34 12.87
C ILE A 137 -8.01 2.05 13.70
N ILE A 138 -9.12 1.73 13.05
CA ILE A 138 -10.35 1.31 13.71
C ILE A 138 -10.15 -0.08 14.31
N ARG A 139 -10.20 -0.18 15.64
CA ARG A 139 -10.01 -1.45 16.37
C ARG A 139 -11.13 -2.45 16.03
N GLY A 140 -10.74 -3.71 15.79
CA GLY A 140 -11.68 -4.82 15.58
C GLY A 140 -12.42 -4.79 14.24
N LYS A 141 -12.14 -3.81 13.37
CA LYS A 141 -12.78 -3.74 12.05
C LYS A 141 -12.21 -4.80 11.12
N LYS A 142 -13.10 -5.60 10.53
CA LYS A 142 -12.79 -6.47 9.39
C LYS A 142 -13.16 -5.74 8.10
N VAL A 143 -12.23 -5.68 7.15
CA VAL A 143 -12.46 -5.15 5.80
C VAL A 143 -12.72 -6.33 4.87
N SER A 144 -13.85 -6.34 4.18
CA SER A 144 -14.27 -7.47 3.32
C SER A 144 -13.61 -7.44 1.94
N LYS A 145 -13.32 -6.25 1.43
CA LYS A 145 -12.57 -6.08 0.18
C LYS A 145 -11.10 -6.40 0.42
N ILE A 146 -10.51 -7.14 -0.51
CA ILE A 146 -9.09 -7.51 -0.46
C ILE A 146 -8.29 -6.35 -1.07
N PRO A 147 -7.41 -5.70 -0.31
CA PRO A 147 -6.51 -4.70 -0.87
C PRO A 147 -5.42 -5.37 -1.68
N GLU A 148 -4.92 -4.68 -2.71
CA GLU A 148 -3.71 -5.09 -3.40
C GLU A 148 -2.48 -4.74 -2.56
N ASN A 149 -1.40 -5.52 -2.67
CA ASN A 149 -0.17 -5.25 -1.92
C ASN A 149 0.41 -3.84 -2.25
N ILE A 150 0.21 -3.38 -3.48
CA ILE A 150 0.63 -2.04 -3.91
C ILE A 150 -0.03 -0.91 -3.11
N ASP A 151 -1.25 -1.13 -2.58
CA ASP A 151 -2.01 -0.12 -1.83
C ASP A 151 -1.39 0.17 -0.45
N LEU A 152 -0.56 -0.74 0.07
CA LEU A 152 0.11 -0.56 1.36
C LEU A 152 1.05 0.65 1.36
N TYR A 153 1.64 0.99 0.22
CA TYR A 153 2.49 2.17 0.10
C TYR A 153 1.73 3.46 0.44
N ALA A 154 0.56 3.66 -0.18
CA ALA A 154 -0.26 4.84 0.08
C ALA A 154 -0.78 4.86 1.53
N LEU A 155 -1.12 3.69 2.10
CA LEU A 155 -1.49 3.57 3.50
C LEU A 155 -0.35 4.04 4.42
N MET A 156 0.87 3.56 4.20
CA MET A 156 2.03 3.94 5.00
C MET A 156 2.33 5.44 4.89
N CYS A 157 2.33 6.00 3.68
CA CYS A 157 2.51 7.45 3.50
C CYS A 157 1.44 8.25 4.25
N LYS A 158 0.18 7.80 4.21
CA LYS A 158 -0.92 8.44 4.93
C LYS A 158 -0.75 8.39 6.45
N LEU A 159 -0.29 7.26 6.99
CA LEU A 159 -0.04 7.10 8.43
C LEU A 159 1.15 7.93 8.91
N LEU A 160 2.20 8.02 8.10
CA LEU A 160 3.41 8.80 8.38
C LEU A 160 3.27 10.30 8.08
N GLN A 161 2.16 10.71 7.44
CA GLN A 161 1.91 12.09 7.02
C GLN A 161 2.98 12.63 6.05
N ILE A 162 3.50 11.78 5.18
CA ILE A 162 4.46 12.15 4.13
C ILE A 162 3.79 12.15 2.75
N PRO A 163 4.20 13.04 1.83
CA PRO A 163 3.70 13.01 0.46
C PRO A 163 4.18 11.73 -0.25
N PRO A 164 3.29 10.96 -0.90
CA PRO A 164 3.69 9.79 -1.67
C PRO A 164 4.40 10.21 -2.97
N SER A 165 5.40 9.43 -3.38
CA SER A 165 5.96 9.50 -4.73
C SER A 165 4.97 8.89 -5.75
N PRO A 166 5.12 9.20 -7.05
CA PRO A 166 4.27 8.61 -8.09
C PRO A 166 4.30 7.07 -8.03
N SER A 167 3.12 6.46 -7.91
CA SER A 167 2.94 5.01 -7.82
C SER A 167 1.54 4.62 -8.29
N SER A 168 1.34 3.34 -8.61
CA SER A 168 0.03 2.78 -8.96
C SER A 168 -0.85 2.45 -7.75
N SER A 169 -0.45 2.86 -6.55
CA SER A 169 -1.13 2.55 -5.30
C SER A 169 -2.42 3.35 -5.13
N SER A 170 -3.41 2.77 -4.44
CA SER A 170 -4.68 3.40 -4.11
C SER A 170 -4.97 3.34 -2.60
N LEU A 171 -5.63 4.37 -2.07
CA LEU A 171 -6.18 4.34 -0.71
C LEU A 171 -7.60 3.77 -0.64
N SER A 172 -8.25 3.44 -1.77
CA SER A 172 -9.69 3.16 -1.83
C SER A 172 -10.15 2.06 -0.87
N VAL A 173 -9.43 0.94 -0.82
CA VAL A 173 -9.76 -0.20 0.05
C VAL A 173 -9.21 0.02 1.47
N VAL A 174 -7.92 0.32 1.58
CA VAL A 174 -7.20 0.43 2.87
C VAL A 174 -7.68 1.59 3.74
N ARG A 175 -8.25 2.65 3.15
CA ARG A 175 -8.85 3.78 3.90
C ARG A 175 -10.01 3.33 4.78
N GLU A 176 -10.70 2.24 4.45
CA GLU A 176 -11.77 1.71 5.29
C GLU A 176 -11.25 1.33 6.68
N ALA A 177 -9.96 1.00 6.84
CA ALA A 177 -9.35 0.67 8.14
C ALA A 177 -8.99 1.91 8.97
N LEU A 178 -8.93 3.11 8.38
CA LEU A 178 -8.46 4.32 9.05
C LEU A 178 -9.54 4.94 9.94
N SER A 179 -9.15 5.37 11.16
CA SER A 179 -9.98 6.22 11.98
C SER A 179 -10.02 7.64 11.39
N GLY A 180 -11.20 8.27 11.37
CA GLY A 180 -11.37 9.63 10.82
C GLY A 180 -10.56 10.73 11.54
N ALA A 181 -9.80 10.38 12.58
CA ALA A 181 -9.06 11.30 13.44
C ALA A 181 -7.71 11.79 12.86
N LEU A 182 -7.34 11.41 11.64
CA LEU A 182 -6.15 11.95 10.97
C LEU A 182 -6.29 13.44 10.60
N THR A 183 -7.45 14.05 10.83
CA THR A 183 -7.66 15.50 10.71
C THR A 183 -7.62 16.15 12.09
N GLY A 184 -6.53 16.84 12.41
CA GLY A 184 -6.56 17.96 13.36
C GLY A 184 -6.18 17.67 14.81
N SER A 185 -4.94 17.25 15.06
CA SER A 185 -4.30 17.51 16.36
C SER A 185 -3.89 18.99 16.49
N HIS A 186 -3.41 19.61 15.41
CA HIS A 186 -2.87 20.97 15.45
C HIS A 186 -3.93 22.07 15.69
N THR A 187 -5.18 21.90 15.24
CA THR A 187 -6.24 22.90 15.46
C THR A 187 -6.68 22.97 16.92
N ARG A 188 -6.66 21.86 17.67
CA ARG A 188 -7.03 21.86 19.09
C ARG A 188 -6.00 22.59 19.96
N PHE A 189 -4.71 22.46 19.63
CA PHE A 189 -3.66 23.21 20.34
C PHE A 189 -3.76 24.72 20.07
N LEU A 190 -3.95 25.15 18.82
CA LEU A 190 -4.07 26.58 18.50
C LEU A 190 -5.27 27.25 19.18
N VAL A 191 -6.42 26.56 19.28
CA VAL A 191 -7.61 27.07 19.98
C VAL A 191 -7.35 27.25 21.47
N ILE A 192 -6.67 26.29 22.11
CA ILE A 192 -6.29 26.38 23.53
C ILE A 192 -5.29 27.53 23.77
N PHE A 193 -4.29 27.68 22.90
CA PHE A 193 -3.28 28.74 23.00
C PHE A 193 -3.83 30.15 22.72
N LEU A 194 -4.92 30.30 21.98
CA LEU A 194 -5.52 31.61 21.68
C LEU A 194 -6.65 31.99 22.63
N LEU A 195 -7.48 31.04 23.06
CA LEU A 195 -8.65 31.33 23.91
C LEU A 195 -8.28 31.50 25.39
N ILE A 196 -7.31 30.75 25.92
CA ILE A 196 -6.95 30.85 27.34
C ILE A 196 -6.28 32.19 27.68
N PRO A 197 -5.29 32.69 26.91
CA PRO A 197 -4.67 33.97 27.22
C PRO A 197 -5.61 35.16 27.02
N SER A 198 -6.49 35.10 26.02
CA SER A 198 -7.48 36.16 25.77
C SER A 198 -8.54 36.22 26.88
N ALA A 199 -9.03 35.08 27.35
CA ALA A 199 -9.92 35.02 28.52
C ALA A 199 -9.22 35.55 29.79
N PHE A 200 -7.95 35.20 29.99
CA PHE A 200 -7.17 35.68 31.13
C PHE A 200 -6.98 37.21 31.10
N LEU A 201 -6.62 37.77 29.94
CA LEU A 201 -6.49 39.21 29.74
C LEU A 201 -7.83 39.95 29.96
N ALA A 202 -8.95 39.38 29.52
CA ALA A 202 -10.27 39.95 29.76
C ALA A 202 -10.61 40.01 31.26
N VAL A 203 -10.33 38.93 32.00
CA VAL A 203 -10.56 38.89 33.46
C VAL A 203 -9.68 39.91 34.19
N VAL A 204 -8.41 40.06 33.81
CA VAL A 204 -7.50 41.06 34.39
C VAL A 204 -7.99 42.49 34.07
N ALA A 205 -8.44 42.76 32.85
CA ALA A 205 -8.97 44.07 32.47
C ALA A 205 -10.25 44.43 33.24
N ILE A 206 -11.18 43.48 33.38
CA ILE A 206 -12.44 43.66 34.13
C ILE A 206 -12.14 43.91 35.61
N SER A 207 -11.27 43.10 36.23
CA SER A 207 -10.90 43.27 37.64
C SER A 207 -10.12 44.57 37.89
N GLY A 208 -9.31 45.02 36.94
CA GLY A 208 -8.67 46.34 36.96
C GLY A 208 -9.68 47.49 36.96
N ARG A 209 -10.66 47.48 36.04
CA ARG A 209 -11.73 48.50 35.99
C ARG A 209 -12.59 48.52 37.25
N LEU A 210 -12.90 47.35 37.82
CA LEU A 210 -13.66 47.25 39.07
C LEU A 210 -12.89 47.81 40.27
N ARG A 211 -11.55 47.68 40.30
CA ARG A 211 -10.72 48.31 41.34
C ARG A 211 -10.66 49.82 41.17
N GLN A 212 -10.51 50.32 39.95
CA GLN A 212 -10.42 51.75 39.67
C GLN A 212 -11.73 52.49 40.01
N THR A 213 -12.88 51.89 39.67
CA THR A 213 -14.20 52.43 40.04
C THR A 213 -14.43 52.45 41.55
N ARG A 214 -14.03 51.39 42.28
CA ARG A 214 -14.06 51.38 43.75
C ARG A 214 -13.16 52.45 44.39
N PHE A 215 -12.01 52.73 43.79
CA PHE A 215 -11.09 53.76 44.28
C PHE A 215 -11.69 55.16 44.08
N SER A 216 -12.23 55.44 42.89
CA SER A 216 -12.89 56.71 42.59
C SER A 216 -14.12 56.98 43.47
N LEU A 217 -14.93 55.95 43.77
CA LEU A 217 -16.05 56.08 44.71
C LEU A 217 -15.60 56.38 46.15
N ARG A 218 -14.43 55.88 46.59
CA ARG A 218 -13.86 56.20 47.91
C ARG A 218 -13.38 57.65 48.00
N GLU A 219 -12.74 58.16 46.95
CA GLU A 219 -12.34 59.58 46.90
C GLU A 219 -13.55 60.51 46.89
N TRP A 220 -14.61 60.16 46.17
CA TRP A 220 -15.86 60.94 46.16
C TRP A 220 -16.50 60.98 47.55
N SER A 221 -16.57 59.83 48.23
CA SER A 221 -17.09 59.72 49.59
C SER A 221 -16.30 60.54 50.62
N GLN A 222 -14.98 60.70 50.45
CA GLN A 222 -14.16 61.55 51.35
C GLN A 222 -14.31 63.04 51.03
N SER A 223 -14.63 63.41 49.79
CA SER A 223 -14.83 64.81 49.39
C SER A 223 -16.14 65.41 49.91
N ASP A 224 -17.19 64.59 50.07
CA ASP A 224 -18.48 65.03 50.61
C ASP A 224 -18.43 65.23 52.13
N ASP A 225 -17.70 64.40 52.88
CA ASP A 225 -17.51 64.60 54.33
C ASP A 225 -16.75 65.90 54.65
N SER A 226 -15.91 66.38 53.72
CA SER A 226 -15.10 67.58 53.92
C SER A 226 -15.88 68.89 53.68
N ARG A 227 -17.06 68.84 53.04
CA ARG A 227 -17.90 70.03 52.77
C ARG A 227 -19.00 70.26 53.82
N GLY A 228 -19.17 69.36 54.77
CA GLY A 228 -20.21 69.43 55.80
C GLY A 228 -19.90 70.30 57.03
N ILE A 229 -18.69 70.86 57.18
CA ILE A 229 -18.24 71.44 58.47
C ILE A 229 -18.23 72.99 58.51
N HIS A 230 -18.59 73.71 57.44
CA HIS A 230 -18.42 75.17 57.39
C HIS A 230 -19.68 76.06 57.54
N HIS A 231 -20.84 75.53 57.94
CA HIS A 231 -22.07 76.33 58.07
C HIS A 231 -22.72 76.24 59.45
N SER A 232 -22.14 76.90 60.46
CA SER A 232 -22.86 77.29 61.68
C SER A 232 -21.99 78.17 62.59
N GLN A 233 -21.86 79.47 62.27
CA GLN A 233 -21.51 80.50 63.25
C GLN A 233 -21.83 81.89 62.67
N GLU A 234 -23.09 82.31 62.74
CA GLU A 234 -23.50 83.72 62.69
C GLU A 234 -24.96 83.85 63.13
N SER A 235 -25.19 84.11 64.42
CA SER A 235 -26.32 84.90 64.95
C SER A 235 -26.43 84.70 66.48
N GLU A 236 -26.02 85.68 67.27
CA GLU A 236 -26.81 86.19 68.40
C GLU A 236 -26.16 87.44 69.00
N VAL A 237 -27.01 88.47 69.12
CA VAL A 237 -26.84 89.76 69.81
C VAL A 237 -27.64 89.67 71.09
#